data_AF-A0AAN5I2L8-F1
#
_entry.id   AF-A0AAN5I2L8-F1
#
_cell.length_a   1.000
_cell.length_b   1.000
_cell.length_c   1.000
_cell.angle_alpha   90.00
_cell.angle_beta   90.00
_cell.angle_gamma   90.00
#
_symmetry.space_group_name_H-M   'P 1'
#
loop_
_entity.id
_entity.type
_entity.pdbx_description
1 polymer ?
#
loop_
_entity_poly.entity_id
_entity_poly.type
_entity_poly.pdbx_seq_one_letter_code
_entity_poly.pdbx_strand_id
1 'polypeptide(L)'
;STRYCPECGRAFTQDSHLTAHMLKHFPAGVPGKKSHQCEQCGKNFWDRISLQRHLVVHEEDDEKRNPYECQICGKRFSFAVNVTTHQRIHEENEEQRLPYKCTHCDDRFGTKRNQLRHEAKMHFDPNDPSHAKFNITFDC
;
A
#
# COMPACT_ATOMS: atom_id res chain seq x y z
N SER A 1 -1.60 17.45 -22.18
CA SER A 1 -1.28 18.27 -20.99
C SER A 1 -1.26 17.42 -19.75
N THR A 2 -0.19 17.54 -18.95
CA THR A 2 -0.10 16.92 -17.62
C THR A 2 -0.95 17.72 -16.64
N ARG A 3 -1.80 17.04 -15.87
CA ARG A 3 -2.59 17.65 -14.80
C ARG A 3 -2.09 17.19 -13.44
N TYR A 4 -2.20 18.07 -12.44
CA TYR A 4 -1.73 17.83 -11.09
C TYR A 4 -2.92 17.68 -10.15
N CYS A 5 -2.80 16.76 -9.18
CA CYS A 5 -3.75 16.67 -8.08
C CYS A 5 -3.64 17.92 -7.20
N PRO A 6 -4.74 18.63 -6.90
CA PRO A 6 -4.71 19.80 -6.05
C PRO A 6 -4.37 19.49 -4.58
N GLU A 7 -4.64 18.27 -4.10
CA GLU A 7 -4.42 17.87 -2.70
C GLU A 7 -2.99 17.39 -2.44
N CYS A 8 -2.42 16.58 -3.33
CA CYS A 8 -1.11 15.96 -3.11
C CYS A 8 -0.05 16.32 -4.15
N GLY A 9 -0.38 17.17 -5.13
CA GLY A 9 0.55 17.63 -6.17
C GLY A 9 0.97 16.55 -7.19
N ARG A 10 0.40 15.34 -7.12
CA ARG A 10 0.78 14.23 -8.01
C ARG A 10 0.38 14.51 -9.47
N ALA A 11 1.31 14.26 -10.39
CA ALA A 11 1.12 14.46 -11.82
C ALA A 11 0.43 13.26 -12.50
N PHE A 12 -0.47 13.56 -13.44
CA PHE A 12 -1.21 12.60 -14.25
C PHE A 12 -1.21 13.04 -15.71
N THR A 13 -0.90 12.11 -16.61
CA THR A 13 -0.94 12.32 -18.06
C THR A 13 -2.32 12.08 -18.66
N GLN A 14 -3.20 11.37 -17.93
CA GLN A 14 -4.58 11.08 -18.32
C GLN A 14 -5.56 11.58 -17.25
N ASP A 15 -6.65 12.20 -17.70
CA ASP A 15 -7.68 12.71 -16.79
C ASP A 15 -8.44 11.63 -16.04
N SER A 16 -8.72 10.51 -16.71
CA SER A 16 -9.35 9.34 -16.11
C SER A 16 -8.59 8.88 -14.86
N HIS A 17 -7.26 8.93 -14.91
CA HIS A 17 -6.39 8.58 -13.79
C HIS A 17 -6.38 9.63 -12.68
N LEU A 18 -6.37 10.92 -13.01
CA LEU A 18 -6.51 11.98 -12.01
C LEU A 18 -7.86 11.89 -11.30
N THR A 19 -8.94 11.76 -12.06
CA THR A 19 -10.30 11.63 -11.53
C THR A 19 -10.48 10.33 -10.72
N ALA A 20 -9.76 9.25 -11.04
CA ALA A 20 -9.71 8.05 -10.20
C ALA A 20 -8.90 8.26 -8.93
N HIS A 21 -7.78 8.97 -9.02
CA HIS A 21 -6.94 9.30 -7.88
C HIS A 21 -7.65 10.22 -6.87
N MET A 22 -8.43 11.20 -7.34
CA MET A 22 -9.20 12.09 -6.46
C MET A 22 -10.20 11.34 -5.56
N LEU A 23 -10.62 10.13 -5.92
CA LEU A 23 -11.44 9.28 -5.05
C LEU A 23 -10.71 8.81 -3.79
N LYS A 24 -9.38 8.81 -3.79
CA LYS A 24 -8.59 8.49 -2.59
C LYS A 24 -8.68 9.62 -1.57
N HIS A 25 -8.73 10.86 -2.04
CA HIS A 25 -8.90 12.04 -1.20
C HIS A 25 -10.37 12.23 -0.78
N PHE A 26 -11.30 12.07 -1.72
CA PHE A 26 -12.72 12.34 -1.50
C PHE A 26 -13.61 11.24 -2.10
N PRO A 27 -13.72 10.07 -1.46
CA PRO A 27 -14.52 8.96 -1.98
C PRO A 27 -16.00 9.32 -2.17
N ALA A 28 -16.54 10.23 -1.36
CA ALA A 28 -17.96 10.63 -1.36
C ALA A 28 -18.23 11.96 -2.08
N GLY A 29 -17.20 12.70 -2.50
CA GLY A 29 -17.31 14.11 -2.91
C GLY A 29 -17.25 14.37 -4.42
N VAL A 30 -17.03 13.34 -5.26
CA VAL A 30 -16.93 13.51 -6.72
C VAL A 30 -18.31 13.27 -7.36
N PRO A 31 -19.00 14.31 -7.87
CA PRO A 31 -20.30 14.15 -8.51
C PRO A 31 -20.21 13.17 -9.69
N GLY A 32 -21.09 12.18 -9.73
CA GLY A 32 -21.14 11.20 -10.82
C GLY A 32 -20.20 9.99 -10.70
N LYS A 33 -19.35 9.89 -9.67
CA LYS A 33 -18.60 8.66 -9.38
C LYS A 33 -19.17 7.91 -8.18
N LYS A 34 -19.65 6.69 -8.44
CA LYS A 34 -20.20 5.79 -7.44
C LYS A 34 -19.07 5.22 -6.57
N SER A 35 -19.05 5.53 -5.28
CA SER A 35 -18.24 4.81 -4.31
C SER A 35 -18.87 3.45 -4.01
N HIS A 36 -18.06 2.52 -3.51
CA HIS A 36 -18.50 1.21 -3.05
C HIS A 36 -18.43 1.19 -1.52
N GLN A 37 -19.57 1.36 -0.86
CA GLN A 37 -19.64 1.35 0.60
C GLN A 37 -19.73 -0.08 1.13
N CYS A 38 -19.00 -0.37 2.20
CA CYS A 38 -19.21 -1.56 3.01
C CYS A 38 -20.45 -1.36 3.88
N GLU A 39 -21.45 -2.23 3.75
CA GLU A 39 -22.70 -2.14 4.51
C GLU A 39 -22.51 -2.46 6.00
N GLN A 40 -21.46 -3.20 6.36
CA GLN A 40 -21.21 -3.59 7.75
C GLN A 40 -20.53 -2.49 8.58
N CYS A 41 -19.61 -1.73 7.99
CA CYS A 41 -18.84 -0.70 8.72
C CYS A 41 -18.93 0.71 8.12
N GLY A 42 -19.68 0.89 7.03
CA GLY A 42 -19.87 2.18 6.37
C GLY A 42 -18.64 2.71 5.60
N LYS A 43 -17.51 1.96 5.59
CA LYS A 43 -16.28 2.38 4.92
C LYS A 43 -16.46 2.42 3.40
N ASN A 44 -15.98 3.50 2.77
CA ASN A 44 -16.07 3.70 1.33
C ASN A 44 -14.80 3.20 0.62
N PHE A 45 -14.99 2.53 -0.52
CA PHE A 45 -13.94 2.05 -1.40
C PHE A 45 -14.12 2.65 -2.79
N TRP A 46 -13.00 2.90 -3.45
CA TRP A 46 -12.96 3.52 -4.78
C TRP A 46 -13.33 2.55 -5.90
N ASP A 47 -13.20 1.25 -5.68
CA ASP A 47 -13.62 0.19 -6.60
C ASP A 47 -14.23 -1.01 -5.87
N ARG A 48 -14.95 -1.83 -6.64
CA ARG A 48 -15.59 -3.05 -6.14
C ARG A 48 -14.55 -4.07 -5.66
N ILE A 49 -13.39 -4.16 -6.32
CA ILE A 49 -12.34 -5.14 -5.95
C ILE A 49 -11.78 -4.83 -4.56
N SER A 50 -11.52 -3.56 -4.23
CA SER A 50 -11.04 -3.17 -2.90
C SER A 50 -12.11 -3.37 -1.83
N LEU A 51 -13.39 -3.13 -2.14
CA LEU A 51 -14.48 -3.48 -1.23
C LEU A 51 -14.51 -5.00 -0.97
N GLN A 52 -14.52 -5.82 -2.02
CA GLN A 52 -14.53 -7.29 -1.89
C GLN A 52 -13.34 -7.79 -1.07
N ARG A 53 -12.14 -7.26 -1.35
CA ARG A 53 -10.94 -7.55 -0.58
C ARG A 53 -11.08 -7.15 0.88
N HIS A 54 -11.76 -6.04 1.16
CA HIS A 54 -11.99 -5.60 2.53
C HIS A 54 -12.99 -6.48 3.27
N LEU A 55 -14.02 -7.02 2.61
CA LEU A 55 -15.05 -7.83 3.28
C LEU A 55 -14.47 -9.02 4.06
N VAL A 56 -13.29 -9.53 3.68
CA VAL A 56 -12.59 -10.58 4.45
C VAL A 56 -12.34 -10.20 5.92
N VAL A 57 -12.21 -8.91 6.25
CA VAL A 57 -11.99 -8.48 7.65
C VAL A 57 -13.21 -8.71 8.54
N HIS A 58 -14.37 -8.86 7.92
CA HIS A 58 -15.63 -9.13 8.59
C HIS A 58 -15.95 -10.63 8.67
N GLU A 59 -15.14 -11.48 8.06
CA GLU A 59 -15.29 -12.94 8.18
C GLU A 59 -14.85 -13.40 9.58
N GLU A 60 -15.74 -14.07 10.29
CA GLU A 60 -15.47 -14.63 11.62
C GLU A 60 -14.66 -15.93 11.55
N ASP A 61 -14.85 -16.70 10.46
CA ASP A 61 -14.14 -17.94 10.18
C ASP A 61 -12.70 -17.62 9.77
N ASP A 62 -11.74 -17.96 10.65
CA ASP A 62 -10.33 -17.68 10.42
C ASP A 62 -9.79 -18.38 9.16
N GLU A 63 -10.35 -19.52 8.78
CA GLU A 63 -9.93 -20.23 7.58
C GLU A 63 -10.30 -19.47 6.31
N LYS A 64 -11.46 -18.79 6.32
CA LYS A 64 -11.93 -17.95 5.22
C LYS A 64 -11.30 -16.57 5.24
N ARG A 65 -11.10 -15.99 6.42
CA ARG A 65 -10.43 -14.70 6.59
C ARG A 65 -8.96 -14.77 6.22
N ASN A 66 -8.31 -15.89 6.53
CA ASN A 66 -6.90 -16.14 6.30
C ASN A 66 -6.70 -17.44 5.51
N PRO A 67 -7.11 -17.48 4.23
CA PRO A 67 -7.12 -18.72 3.46
C PRO A 67 -5.73 -19.14 2.98
N TYR A 68 -4.72 -18.27 3.11
CA TYR A 68 -3.39 -18.55 2.62
C TYR A 68 -2.46 -18.92 3.77
N GLU A 69 -1.92 -20.14 3.75
CA GLU A 69 -1.08 -20.68 4.81
C GLU A 69 0.40 -20.79 4.39
N CYS A 70 1.29 -20.36 5.29
CA CYS A 70 2.72 -20.63 5.15
C CYS A 70 3.01 -22.11 5.45
N GLN A 71 3.40 -22.87 4.44
CA GLN A 71 3.69 -24.30 4.55
C GLN A 71 4.90 -24.64 5.44
N ILE A 72 5.69 -23.64 5.87
CA ILE A 72 6.87 -23.82 6.73
C ILE A 72 6.51 -23.72 8.21
N CYS A 73 5.65 -22.77 8.59
CA CYS A 73 5.34 -22.50 10.01
C CYS A 73 3.84 -22.51 10.35
N GLY A 74 2.97 -22.83 9.39
CA GLY A 74 1.51 -22.88 9.57
C GLY A 74 0.82 -21.52 9.73
N LYS A 75 1.56 -20.41 9.65
CA LYS A 75 0.98 -19.08 9.82
C LYS A 75 0.05 -18.72 8.64
N ARG A 76 -1.16 -18.26 8.93
CA ARG A 76 -2.18 -17.91 7.94
C ARG A 76 -2.27 -16.40 7.67
N PHE A 77 -2.68 -16.05 6.45
CA PHE A 77 -2.76 -14.67 5.96
C PHE A 77 -3.99 -14.48 5.06
N SER A 78 -4.53 -13.26 5.05
CA SER A 78 -5.71 -12.92 4.24
C SER A 78 -5.42 -12.79 2.74
N PHE A 79 -4.15 -12.61 2.34
CA PHE A 79 -3.76 -12.42 0.93
C PHE A 79 -2.54 -13.25 0.56
N ALA A 80 -2.56 -13.83 -0.65
CA ALA A 80 -1.47 -14.64 -1.19
C ALA A 80 -0.12 -13.91 -1.17
N VAL A 81 -0.11 -12.63 -1.59
CA VAL A 81 1.10 -11.79 -1.61
C VAL A 81 1.74 -11.64 -0.22
N ASN A 82 0.94 -11.69 0.85
CA ASN A 82 1.46 -11.59 2.21
C ASN A 82 2.13 -12.90 2.63
N VAL A 83 1.61 -14.07 2.23
CA VAL A 83 2.30 -15.36 2.43
C VAL A 83 3.61 -15.40 1.67
N THR A 84 3.59 -15.05 0.39
CA THR A 84 4.81 -15.07 -0.44
C THR A 84 5.88 -14.13 0.12
N THR A 85 5.49 -12.94 0.58
CA THR A 85 6.42 -12.02 1.22
C THR A 85 6.90 -12.55 2.57
N HIS A 86 6.02 -13.16 3.36
CA HIS A 86 6.36 -13.76 4.64
C HIS A 86 7.33 -14.93 4.49
N GLN A 87 7.18 -15.78 3.46
CA GLN A 87 8.04 -16.95 3.25
C GLN A 87 9.52 -16.59 3.16
N ARG A 88 9.86 -15.36 2.73
CA ARG A 88 11.23 -14.84 2.72
C ARG A 88 11.92 -14.90 4.08
N ILE A 89 11.18 -14.83 5.20
CA ILE A 89 11.80 -14.89 6.53
C ILE A 89 12.45 -16.25 6.82
N HIS A 90 12.01 -17.29 6.09
CA HIS A 90 12.51 -18.65 6.23
C HIS A 90 13.66 -18.96 5.26
N GLU A 91 14.02 -18.02 4.38
CA GLU A 91 15.17 -18.15 3.48
C GLU A 91 16.47 -17.96 4.27
N GLU A 92 17.45 -18.86 4.06
CA GLU A 92 18.77 -18.77 4.67
C GLU A 92 19.62 -17.66 4.03
N ASN A 93 19.40 -17.40 2.73
CA ASN A 93 20.11 -16.36 2.00
C ASN A 93 19.60 -14.97 2.43
N GLU A 94 20.49 -14.19 3.05
CA GLU A 94 20.18 -12.85 3.55
C GLU A 94 19.68 -11.91 2.44
N GLU A 95 20.19 -12.01 1.21
CA GLU A 95 19.76 -11.18 0.09
C GLU A 95 18.34 -11.53 -0.37
N GLN A 96 17.91 -12.78 -0.22
CA GLN A 96 16.54 -13.18 -0.52
C GLN A 96 15.58 -12.83 0.63
N ARG A 97 16.05 -12.96 1.88
CA ARG A 97 15.30 -12.58 3.09
C ARG A 97 15.09 -11.07 3.20
N LEU A 98 16.14 -10.30 2.89
CA LEU A 98 16.19 -8.84 2.98
C LEU A 98 16.65 -8.23 1.64
N PRO A 99 15.85 -8.35 0.57
CA PRO A 99 16.25 -7.95 -0.78
C PRO A 99 16.31 -6.44 -1.00
N TYR A 100 15.78 -5.64 -0.08
CA TYR A 100 15.74 -4.18 -0.22
C TYR A 100 16.82 -3.55 0.65
N LYS A 101 17.95 -3.18 0.04
CA LYS A 101 19.04 -2.43 0.69
C LYS A 101 18.71 -0.92 0.70
N CYS A 102 19.02 -0.25 1.80
CA CYS A 102 19.07 1.20 1.84
C CYS A 102 20.12 1.74 0.86
N THR A 103 19.84 2.89 0.26
CA THR A 103 20.75 3.57 -0.68
C THR A 103 21.78 4.46 0.03
N HIS A 104 21.57 4.76 1.32
CA HIS A 104 22.40 5.66 2.12
C HIS A 104 23.17 4.97 3.25
N CYS A 105 22.79 3.74 3.63
CA CYS A 105 23.47 2.94 4.64
C CYS A 105 23.42 1.44 4.29
N ASP A 106 23.96 0.59 5.17
CA ASP A 106 24.02 -0.85 4.94
C ASP A 106 22.78 -1.63 5.41
N ASP A 107 21.78 -0.95 5.98
CA ASP A 107 20.55 -1.59 6.43
C ASP A 107 19.78 -2.25 5.27
N ARG A 108 19.24 -3.45 5.54
CA ARG A 108 18.43 -4.22 4.60
C ARG A 108 17.05 -4.55 5.19
N PHE A 109 16.06 -4.65 4.33
CA PHE A 109 14.65 -4.81 4.71
C PHE A 109 13.96 -5.91 3.89
N GLY A 110 13.00 -6.59 4.51
CA GLY A 110 12.18 -7.61 3.84
C GLY A 110 11.14 -7.05 2.87
N THR A 111 10.80 -5.75 2.97
CA THR A 111 9.85 -5.07 2.08
C THR A 111 10.34 -3.69 1.65
N LYS A 112 9.99 -3.30 0.42
CA LYS A 112 10.29 -1.97 -0.12
C LYS A 112 9.65 -0.85 0.70
N ARG A 113 8.43 -1.05 1.20
CA ARG A 113 7.73 -0.04 2.05
C ARG A 113 8.53 0.27 3.31
N ASN A 114 9.11 -0.74 3.95
CA ASN A 114 9.92 -0.54 5.16
C ASN A 114 11.25 0.17 4.86
N GLN A 115 11.92 -0.22 3.77
CA GLN A 115 13.16 0.42 3.32
C GLN A 115 12.94 1.91 3.00
N LEU A 116 11.92 2.23 2.20
CA LEU A 116 11.60 3.63 1.87
C LEU A 116 11.25 4.43 3.14
N ARG A 117 10.51 3.83 4.08
CA ARG A 117 10.12 4.52 5.32
C ARG A 117 11.33 4.77 6.22
N HIS A 118 12.30 3.86 6.24
CA HIS A 118 13.56 4.07 6.92
C HIS A 118 14.30 5.25 6.29
N GLU A 119 14.47 5.26 4.97
CA GLU A 119 15.14 6.37 4.28
C GLU A 119 14.46 7.71 4.57
N ALA A 120 13.13 7.77 4.44
CA ALA A 120 12.32 8.96 4.73
C ALA A 120 12.48 9.51 6.14
N LYS A 121 12.81 8.66 7.12
CA LYS A 121 12.91 9.07 8.54
C LYS A 121 14.34 9.32 9.00
N MET A 122 15.29 8.58 8.42
CA MET A 122 16.67 8.54 8.90
C MET A 122 17.63 9.31 7.99
N HIS A 123 17.30 9.47 6.71
CA HIS A 123 18.19 10.04 5.70
C HIS A 123 17.61 11.26 4.98
N PHE A 124 16.31 11.50 5.11
CA PHE A 124 15.65 12.68 4.55
C PHE A 124 15.12 13.58 5.66
N ASP A 125 15.49 14.85 5.63
CA ASP A 125 14.82 15.89 6.41
C ASP A 125 13.57 16.34 5.65
N PRO A 126 12.36 16.19 6.22
CA PRO A 126 11.13 16.65 5.58
C PRO A 126 11.08 18.17 5.36
N ASN A 127 12.01 18.94 5.94
CA ASN A 127 12.14 20.38 5.77
C ASN A 127 13.23 20.80 4.77
N ASP A 128 13.94 19.86 4.13
CA ASP A 128 14.94 20.18 3.12
C ASP A 128 14.29 20.55 1.78
N PRO A 129 14.39 21.83 1.34
CA PRO A 129 13.75 22.30 0.11
C PRO A 129 14.37 21.74 -1.18
N SER A 130 15.53 21.09 -1.11
CA SER A 130 16.17 20.45 -2.27
C SER A 130 15.51 19.11 -2.67
N HIS A 131 14.72 18.51 -1.77
CA HIS A 131 14.16 17.16 -1.94
C HIS A 131 12.63 17.11 -2.13
N ALA A 132 11.97 18.23 -2.45
CA ALA A 132 10.52 18.34 -2.72
C ALA A 132 9.97 17.43 -3.85
N LYS A 133 10.81 16.61 -4.48
CA LYS A 133 10.45 15.57 -5.48
C LYS A 133 10.26 14.18 -4.88
N PHE A 134 10.70 13.94 -3.65
CA PHE A 134 10.44 12.71 -2.90
C PHE A 134 9.30 12.94 -1.91
N ASN A 135 8.15 13.43 -2.40
CA ASN A 135 6.89 13.23 -1.71
C ASN A 135 6.57 11.73 -1.76
N ILE A 136 7.26 10.94 -0.93
CA ILE A 136 6.87 9.59 -0.61
C ILE A 136 5.65 9.72 0.31
N THR A 137 4.51 10.07 -0.29
CA THR A 137 3.22 9.95 0.37
C THR A 137 3.04 8.46 0.64
N PHE A 138 3.35 8.03 1.86
CA PHE A 138 3.26 6.63 2.25
C PHE A 138 1.83 6.10 2.27
N ASP A 139 0.84 6.98 2.23
CA ASP A 139 -0.54 6.65 1.95
C ASP A 139 -1.22 7.89 1.27
N CYS A 140 -2.03 7.65 0.24
CA CYS A 140 -3.20 8.45 -0.14
C CYS A 140 -4.38 7.51 -0.06
#